data_AF-A0A432FHN8-F1
#
_entry.id   AF-A0A432FHN8-F1
#
_cell.length_a   1.000
_cell.length_b   1.000
_cell.length_c   1.000
_cell.angle_alpha   90.00
_cell.angle_beta   90.00
_cell.angle_gamma   90.00
#
_symmetry.space_group_name_H-M   'P 1'
#
loop_
_entity.id
_entity.type
_entity.pdbx_description
1 polymer ?
#
loop_
_entity_poly.entity_id
_entity_poly.type
_entity_poly.pdbx_seq_one_letter_code
_entity_poly.pdbx_strand_id
1 'polypeptide(L)'
;MKSRRLLLQNGTILHIGIDDTDSPKGMCTTFLSYQIVKFLEKQDIEFVDFPSLIRFNPNIPWKTRGNGAVRLIIKTKNPKKIKNKITQLVARYSDTKNGANPGLVFYQNKEIPASFHKFSKLALWKLISRRRAKQFVLENNIESFYLGNGQGLVGAISAVGYKFFDHTFELLCYRKKSQFGKKRSVSSDSVKKMQSATFPETFSSYDSENDRVLITPHGPDPVFYGIRGETIKSVVRASTIVSTDEKLDGYMVFKSNQGTGDHLKNELQVNDLKPFTSGFLVGEVCNKPVTEQGGHVFFSIQVKDRKIRCAVYKPTKITKIAQNLILGDKIHIGGGIRRASKNHGRIFNVEFLCVLQLAKNNLSANPTCKKCNKKMKSKGNKQGFECVKCGNRSVSKSTLEIPRKIQCKLYIPSVSAHR
;
A
#
# COMPACT_ATOMS: atom_id res chain seq x y z
N MET A 1 -37.25 -13.16 3.03
CA MET A 1 -36.41 -12.38 2.08
C MET A 1 -37.20 -11.70 0.96
N LYS A 2 -38.19 -12.34 0.31
CA LYS A 2 -39.00 -11.69 -0.76
C LYS A 2 -39.79 -10.44 -0.30
N SER A 3 -40.33 -10.43 0.93
CA SER A 3 -41.09 -9.31 1.49
C SER A 3 -40.25 -8.03 1.75
N ARG A 4 -38.98 -8.15 2.16
CA ARG A 4 -38.09 -6.97 2.38
C ARG A 4 -37.70 -6.24 1.09
N ARG A 5 -37.60 -6.96 -0.03
CA ARG A 5 -37.20 -6.37 -1.33
C ARG A 5 -38.29 -5.51 -1.96
N LEU A 6 -39.57 -5.81 -1.71
CA LEU A 6 -40.70 -4.98 -2.15
C LEU A 6 -40.82 -3.67 -1.36
N LEU A 7 -40.35 -3.63 -0.10
CA LEU A 7 -40.56 -2.50 0.81
C LEU A 7 -39.79 -1.22 0.42
N LEU A 8 -38.72 -1.29 -0.39
CA LEU A 8 -37.83 -0.14 -0.65
C LEU A 8 -37.89 0.40 -2.08
N GLN A 9 -38.93 0.14 -2.88
CA GLN A 9 -39.04 0.67 -4.25
C GLN A 9 -38.86 2.20 -4.34
N ASN A 10 -39.29 2.95 -3.31
CA ASN A 10 -39.15 4.42 -3.22
C ASN A 10 -38.01 4.90 -2.29
N GLY A 11 -37.08 4.02 -1.89
CA GLY A 11 -35.95 4.39 -1.04
C GLY A 11 -34.85 5.13 -1.82
N THR A 12 -34.25 6.15 -1.22
CA THR A 12 -33.11 6.87 -1.78
C THR A 12 -31.80 6.15 -1.49
N ILE A 13 -30.84 6.21 -2.42
CA ILE A 13 -29.48 5.71 -2.21
C ILE A 13 -28.66 6.78 -1.49
N LEU A 14 -28.05 6.38 -0.37
CA LEU A 14 -27.21 7.23 0.45
C LEU A 14 -25.81 6.63 0.54
N HIS A 15 -24.83 7.37 0.02
CA HIS A 15 -23.41 7.10 0.19
C HIS A 15 -22.90 7.84 1.43
N ILE A 16 -22.17 7.15 2.29
CA ILE A 16 -21.65 7.67 3.56
C ILE A 16 -20.14 7.44 3.54
N GLY A 17 -19.36 8.52 3.48
CA GLY A 17 -17.90 8.50 3.55
C GLY A 17 -17.41 8.93 4.94
N ILE A 18 -16.47 8.20 5.53
CA ILE A 18 -15.95 8.43 6.88
C ILE A 18 -14.42 8.28 6.88
N ASP A 19 -13.71 9.23 7.47
CA ASP A 19 -12.24 9.16 7.60
C ASP A 19 -11.72 9.93 8.82
N ASP A 20 -10.47 9.66 9.20
CA ASP A 20 -9.68 10.37 10.21
C ASP A 20 -10.35 10.46 11.59
N THR A 21 -10.98 9.36 12.01
CA THR A 21 -11.69 9.29 13.30
C THR A 21 -10.85 8.70 14.42
N ASP A 22 -9.69 8.14 14.08
CA ASP A 22 -8.76 7.50 15.01
C ASP A 22 -7.46 8.29 15.20
N SER A 23 -6.75 7.95 16.28
CA SER A 23 -5.45 8.52 16.59
C SER A 23 -4.44 7.41 16.90
N PRO A 24 -3.13 7.71 17.03
CA PRO A 24 -2.16 6.75 17.54
C PRO A 24 -2.48 6.20 18.94
N LYS A 25 -3.32 6.91 19.72
CA LYS A 25 -3.68 6.59 21.11
C LYS A 25 -4.96 5.77 21.24
N GLY A 26 -5.78 5.64 20.20
CA GLY A 26 -6.99 4.84 20.28
C GLY A 26 -7.98 5.05 19.15
N MET A 27 -9.09 4.30 19.26
CA MET A 27 -10.16 4.20 18.26
C MET A 27 -9.69 3.64 16.92
N CYS A 28 -10.63 3.49 15.99
CA CYS A 28 -10.37 3.05 14.62
C CYS A 28 -11.56 3.43 13.74
N THR A 29 -11.31 4.02 12.57
CA THR A 29 -12.36 4.35 11.60
C THR A 29 -13.20 3.14 11.20
N THR A 30 -12.61 1.95 11.12
CA THR A 30 -13.35 0.70 10.83
C THR A 30 -14.22 0.26 12.00
N PHE A 31 -13.76 0.43 13.26
CA PHE A 31 -14.55 0.11 14.44
C PHE A 31 -15.77 1.03 14.60
N LEU A 32 -15.59 2.34 14.34
CA LEU A 32 -16.72 3.28 14.28
C LEU A 32 -17.73 2.86 13.21
N SER A 33 -17.25 2.47 12.03
CA SER A 33 -18.11 1.99 10.94
C SER A 33 -18.86 0.72 11.34
N TYR A 34 -18.23 -0.19 12.08
CA TYR A 34 -18.87 -1.37 12.65
C TYR A 34 -19.96 -1.01 13.67
N GLN A 35 -19.75 0.00 14.53
CA GLN A 35 -20.80 0.51 15.42
C GLN A 35 -21.96 1.16 14.64
N ILE A 36 -21.67 1.84 13.53
CA ILE A 36 -22.69 2.39 12.63
C ILE A 36 -23.50 1.27 11.98
N VAL A 37 -22.85 0.22 11.49
CA VAL A 37 -23.52 -0.95 10.90
C VAL A 37 -24.44 -1.63 11.91
N LYS A 38 -23.99 -1.86 13.15
CA LYS A 38 -24.84 -2.37 14.25
C LYS A 38 -26.09 -1.53 14.50
N PHE A 39 -26.01 -0.21 14.31
CA PHE A 39 -27.17 0.67 14.38
C PHE A 39 -28.08 0.52 13.16
N LEU A 40 -27.49 0.49 11.96
CA LEU A 40 -28.21 0.38 10.68
C LEU A 40 -28.96 -0.95 10.53
N GLU A 41 -28.42 -2.05 11.03
CA GLU A 41 -29.08 -3.37 11.04
C GLU A 41 -30.42 -3.38 11.81
N LYS A 42 -30.61 -2.41 12.72
CA LYS A 42 -31.84 -2.22 13.49
C LYS A 42 -32.81 -1.23 12.82
N GLN A 43 -32.47 -0.72 11.64
CA GLN A 43 -33.32 0.18 10.86
C GLN A 43 -33.90 -0.56 9.65
N ASP A 44 -34.98 -0.02 9.10
CA ASP A 44 -35.54 -0.47 7.82
C ASP A 44 -34.73 0.10 6.65
N ILE A 45 -33.61 -0.58 6.35
CA ILE A 45 -32.67 -0.23 5.28
C ILE A 45 -32.22 -1.47 4.51
N GLU A 46 -31.69 -1.24 3.32
CA GLU A 46 -30.98 -2.25 2.53
C GLU A 46 -29.53 -1.80 2.32
N PHE A 47 -28.57 -2.67 2.60
CA PHE A 47 -27.18 -2.44 2.19
C PHE A 47 -27.04 -2.72 0.70
N VAL A 48 -26.46 -1.77 -0.03
CA VAL A 48 -26.29 -1.87 -1.50
C VAL A 48 -25.04 -2.69 -1.87
N ASP A 49 -23.99 -2.59 -1.05
CA ASP A 49 -22.75 -3.38 -1.16
C ASP A 49 -22.16 -3.56 0.25
N PHE A 50 -21.10 -4.36 0.37
CA PHE A 50 -20.29 -4.45 1.58
C PHE A 50 -19.71 -3.08 1.97
N PRO A 51 -19.51 -2.82 3.28
CA PRO A 51 -18.66 -1.72 3.72
C PRO A 51 -17.33 -1.74 2.99
N SER A 52 -16.95 -0.61 2.40
CA SER A 52 -15.69 -0.49 1.67
C SER A 52 -14.61 0.07 2.59
N LEU A 53 -13.42 -0.55 2.65
CA LEU A 53 -12.22 -0.03 3.30
C LEU A 53 -11.21 0.35 2.21
N ILE A 54 -11.08 1.64 1.93
CA ILE A 54 -10.25 2.16 0.85
C ILE A 54 -8.95 2.72 1.43
N ARG A 55 -7.81 2.18 1.02
CA ARG A 55 -6.48 2.72 1.28
C ARG A 55 -6.13 3.75 0.20
N PHE A 56 -5.90 4.97 0.64
CA PHE A 56 -5.36 6.05 -0.17
C PHE A 56 -3.84 6.09 -0.08
N ASN A 57 -3.24 7.12 -0.70
CA ASN A 57 -1.81 7.27 -0.85
C ASN A 57 -1.03 6.97 0.44
N PRO A 58 -0.23 5.90 0.50
CA PRO A 58 0.42 5.50 1.74
C PRO A 58 1.57 6.43 2.13
N ASN A 59 1.96 7.37 1.26
CA ASN A 59 3.08 8.28 1.48
C ASN A 59 2.68 9.60 2.17
N ILE A 60 1.41 9.78 2.52
CA ILE A 60 0.95 10.92 3.33
C ILE A 60 1.52 10.81 4.76
N PRO A 61 2.09 11.90 5.33
CA PRO A 61 2.68 11.87 6.67
C PRO A 61 1.63 11.95 7.79
N TRP A 62 0.49 12.59 7.54
CA TRP A 62 -0.63 12.71 8.48
C TRP A 62 -1.54 11.49 8.39
N LYS A 63 -1.00 10.32 8.75
CA LYS A 63 -1.73 9.05 8.84
C LYS A 63 -1.49 8.46 10.22
N THR A 64 -2.43 7.64 10.70
CA THR A 64 -2.20 6.84 11.90
C THR A 64 -1.31 5.64 11.53
N ARG A 65 -1.91 4.48 11.26
CA ARG A 65 -1.20 3.26 10.86
C ARG A 65 -1.43 2.90 9.40
N GLY A 66 -2.55 3.34 8.84
CA GLY A 66 -2.83 3.28 7.41
C GLY A 66 -3.61 4.52 6.99
N ASN A 67 -3.49 4.90 5.71
CA ASN A 67 -4.24 6.03 5.15
C ASN A 67 -5.58 5.50 4.61
N GLY A 68 -6.48 5.09 5.50
CA GLY A 68 -7.68 4.33 5.13
C GLY A 68 -8.99 5.02 5.53
N ALA A 69 -9.90 5.15 4.58
CA ALA A 69 -11.25 5.66 4.79
C ALA A 69 -12.30 4.57 4.55
N VAL A 70 -13.51 4.78 5.08
CA VAL A 70 -14.63 3.85 4.92
C VAL A 70 -15.75 4.47 4.10
N ARG A 71 -16.37 3.66 3.24
CA ARG A 71 -17.65 3.97 2.60
C ARG A 71 -18.72 2.95 2.97
N LEU A 72 -19.91 3.42 3.30
CA LEU A 72 -21.14 2.64 3.34
C LEU A 72 -22.09 3.11 2.24
N ILE A 73 -22.84 2.19 1.64
CA ILE A 73 -23.89 2.51 0.66
C ILE A 73 -25.16 1.81 1.10
N ILE A 74 -26.19 2.59 1.39
CA ILE A 74 -27.48 2.07 1.84
C ILE A 74 -28.63 2.64 1.03
N LYS A 75 -29.72 1.89 0.95
CA LYS A 75 -31.02 2.36 0.47
C LYS A 75 -31.95 2.53 1.66
N THR A 76 -32.59 3.70 1.77
CA THR A 76 -33.45 4.03 2.92
C THR A 76 -34.58 4.98 2.54
N LYS A 77 -35.70 4.91 3.28
CA LYS A 77 -36.77 5.91 3.23
C LYS A 77 -36.58 7.07 4.20
N ASN A 78 -35.70 6.92 5.20
CA ASN A 78 -35.51 7.92 6.26
C ASN A 78 -34.05 8.38 6.36
N PRO A 79 -33.52 9.04 5.31
CA PRO A 79 -32.12 9.47 5.27
C PRO A 79 -31.79 10.45 6.40
N LYS A 80 -32.72 11.36 6.75
CA LYS A 80 -32.51 12.39 7.79
C LYS A 80 -32.22 11.77 9.16
N LYS A 81 -33.02 10.79 9.61
CA LYS A 81 -32.80 10.08 10.88
C LYS A 81 -31.44 9.40 10.91
N ILE A 82 -31.07 8.75 9.81
CA ILE A 82 -29.80 8.01 9.70
C ILE A 82 -28.62 8.97 9.73
N LYS A 83 -28.64 10.03 8.91
CA LYS A 83 -27.61 11.07 8.86
C LYS A 83 -27.36 11.65 10.24
N ASN A 84 -28.42 12.08 10.94
CA ASN A 84 -28.32 12.63 12.30
C ASN A 84 -27.67 11.65 13.28
N LYS A 85 -28.08 10.38 13.26
CA LYS A 85 -27.51 9.38 14.18
C LYS A 85 -26.06 9.06 13.87
N ILE A 86 -25.69 8.97 12.60
CA ILE A 86 -24.30 8.74 12.18
C ILE A 86 -23.43 9.93 12.60
N THR A 87 -23.88 11.17 12.38
CA THR A 87 -23.17 12.37 12.85
C THR A 87 -22.91 12.33 14.36
N GLN A 88 -23.90 11.94 15.16
CA GLN A 88 -23.72 11.75 16.61
C GLN A 88 -22.70 10.64 16.94
N LEU A 89 -22.73 9.53 16.21
CA LEU A 89 -21.76 8.44 16.42
C LEU A 89 -20.34 8.91 16.06
N VAL A 90 -20.15 9.62 14.95
CA VAL A 90 -18.85 10.19 14.57
C VAL A 90 -18.37 11.14 15.66
N ALA A 91 -19.20 12.07 16.12
CA ALA A 91 -18.82 13.00 17.18
C ALA A 91 -18.45 12.29 18.50
N ARG A 92 -19.16 11.21 18.85
CA ARG A 92 -18.95 10.46 20.10
C ARG A 92 -17.70 9.57 20.09
N TYR A 93 -17.44 8.91 18.97
CA TYR A 93 -16.39 7.87 18.87
C TYR A 93 -15.07 8.39 18.31
N SER A 94 -15.04 9.59 17.71
CA SER A 94 -13.80 10.13 17.16
C SER A 94 -12.84 10.57 18.26
N ASP A 95 -11.57 10.21 18.12
CA ASP A 95 -10.54 10.50 19.12
C ASP A 95 -9.92 11.90 18.96
N THR A 96 -10.80 12.92 18.89
CA THR A 96 -10.42 14.32 18.59
C THR A 96 -9.46 14.89 19.63
N LYS A 97 -9.58 14.47 20.89
CA LYS A 97 -8.68 14.87 22.00
C LYS A 97 -7.23 14.45 21.76
N ASN A 98 -6.99 13.44 20.93
CA ASN A 98 -5.66 12.91 20.61
C ASN A 98 -5.23 13.20 19.16
N GLY A 99 -5.90 14.13 18.48
CA GLY A 99 -5.45 14.69 17.21
C GLY A 99 -6.21 14.21 15.96
N ALA A 100 -7.25 13.38 16.10
CA ALA A 100 -8.11 12.98 15.00
C ALA A 100 -8.89 14.20 14.43
N ASN A 101 -9.01 14.31 13.11
CA ASN A 101 -9.80 15.37 12.46
C ASN A 101 -10.90 14.74 11.59
N PRO A 102 -11.92 14.15 12.23
CA PRO A 102 -12.88 13.29 11.57
C PRO A 102 -13.63 14.05 10.48
N GLY A 103 -13.79 13.39 9.34
CA GLY A 103 -14.62 13.85 8.24
C GLY A 103 -15.74 12.86 7.95
N LEU A 104 -16.93 13.40 7.73
CA LEU A 104 -18.13 12.67 7.37
C LEU A 104 -18.78 13.36 6.18
N VAL A 105 -19.08 12.59 5.14
CA VAL A 105 -19.76 13.07 3.94
C VAL A 105 -20.96 12.19 3.65
N PHE A 106 -22.08 12.83 3.36
CA PHE A 106 -23.29 12.21 2.84
C PHE A 106 -23.51 12.65 1.40
N TYR A 107 -23.71 11.69 0.52
CA TYR A 107 -24.08 11.96 -0.86
C TYR A 107 -25.30 11.12 -1.24
N GLN A 108 -26.41 11.79 -1.55
CA GLN A 108 -27.70 11.16 -1.77
C GLN A 108 -28.05 11.21 -3.26
N ASN A 109 -27.55 10.24 -4.01
CA ASN A 109 -27.85 10.05 -5.41
C ASN A 109 -27.61 8.57 -5.79
N LYS A 110 -28.22 8.10 -6.87
CA LYS A 110 -27.95 6.78 -7.44
C LYS A 110 -26.58 6.72 -8.13
N GLU A 111 -26.19 7.82 -8.78
CA GLU A 111 -24.94 7.90 -9.53
C GLU A 111 -23.96 8.87 -8.89
N ILE A 112 -22.68 8.51 -8.91
CA ILE A 112 -21.60 9.35 -8.43
C ILE A 112 -21.03 10.16 -9.61
N PRO A 113 -21.00 11.50 -9.53
CA PRO A 113 -20.45 12.32 -10.61
C PRO A 113 -18.97 12.06 -10.88
N ALA A 114 -18.54 12.29 -12.12
CA ALA A 114 -17.13 12.13 -12.53
C ALA A 114 -16.15 12.97 -11.69
N SER A 115 -16.59 14.11 -11.13
CA SER A 115 -15.79 14.96 -10.24
C SER A 115 -15.33 14.22 -8.98
N PHE A 116 -16.18 13.38 -8.38
CA PHE A 116 -15.86 12.56 -7.21
C PHE A 116 -14.84 11.47 -7.56
N HIS A 117 -15.03 10.80 -8.70
CA HIS A 117 -14.09 9.79 -9.19
C HIS A 117 -12.71 10.39 -9.46
N LYS A 118 -12.65 11.59 -10.05
CA LYS A 118 -11.39 12.33 -10.27
C LYS A 118 -10.72 12.72 -8.97
N PHE A 119 -11.49 13.19 -7.99
CA PHE A 119 -10.97 13.54 -6.66
C PHE A 119 -10.40 12.30 -5.95
N SER A 120 -11.13 11.19 -5.96
CA SER A 120 -10.70 9.93 -5.35
C SER A 120 -9.45 9.36 -6.02
N LYS A 121 -9.41 9.34 -7.37
CA LYS A 121 -8.23 8.89 -8.12
C LYS A 121 -7.01 9.73 -7.75
N LEU A 122 -7.15 11.05 -7.58
CA LEU A 122 -6.06 11.92 -7.16
C LEU A 122 -5.57 11.59 -5.74
N ALA A 123 -6.48 11.26 -4.81
CA ALA A 123 -6.16 10.91 -3.43
C ALA A 123 -5.37 9.60 -3.29
N LEU A 124 -5.45 8.69 -4.28
CA LEU A 124 -4.65 7.46 -4.30
C LEU A 124 -3.15 7.72 -4.45
N TRP A 125 -2.74 8.84 -5.06
CA TRP A 125 -1.34 9.03 -5.45
C TRP A 125 -0.78 10.44 -5.32
N LYS A 126 -1.60 11.45 -4.99
CA LYS A 126 -1.14 12.81 -4.68
C LYS A 126 -1.63 13.28 -3.30
N LEU A 127 -0.97 14.31 -2.78
CA LEU A 127 -1.44 15.05 -1.62
C LEU A 127 -2.56 16.03 -2.05
N ILE A 128 -3.72 15.91 -1.41
CA ILE A 128 -4.82 16.86 -1.55
C ILE A 128 -4.88 17.75 -0.30
N SER A 129 -5.00 19.07 -0.50
CA SER A 129 -5.10 20.01 0.60
C SER A 129 -6.50 20.06 1.19
N ARG A 130 -6.59 20.35 2.50
CA ARG A 130 -7.86 20.57 3.22
C ARG A 130 -8.71 21.67 2.58
N ARG A 131 -8.06 22.74 2.08
CA ARG A 131 -8.73 23.83 1.34
C ARG A 131 -9.45 23.29 0.10
N ARG A 132 -8.80 22.43 -0.68
CA ARG A 132 -9.42 21.82 -1.86
C ARG A 132 -10.58 20.90 -1.49
N ALA A 133 -10.49 20.15 -0.39
CA ALA A 133 -11.60 19.33 0.09
C ALA A 133 -12.82 20.18 0.48
N LYS A 134 -12.62 21.24 1.26
CA LYS A 134 -13.70 22.18 1.64
C LYS A 134 -14.32 22.87 0.42
N GLN A 135 -13.49 23.29 -0.52
CA GLN A 135 -13.96 23.86 -1.78
C GLN A 135 -14.79 22.85 -2.58
N PHE A 136 -14.35 21.58 -2.66
CA PHE A 136 -15.09 20.53 -3.34
C PHE A 136 -16.47 20.28 -2.72
N VAL A 137 -16.58 20.32 -1.39
CA VAL A 137 -17.85 20.22 -0.66
C VAL A 137 -18.81 21.33 -1.08
N LEU A 138 -18.34 22.58 -1.13
CA LEU A 138 -19.14 23.73 -1.53
C LEU A 138 -19.55 23.65 -3.01
N GLU A 139 -18.60 23.38 -3.91
CA GLU A 139 -18.83 23.29 -5.36
C GLU A 139 -19.86 22.20 -5.75
N ASN A 140 -20.01 21.16 -4.93
CA ASN A 140 -20.88 20.02 -5.22
C ASN A 140 -22.07 19.90 -4.24
N ASN A 141 -22.34 20.94 -3.43
CA ASN A 141 -23.44 20.97 -2.44
C ASN A 141 -23.51 19.70 -1.57
N ILE A 142 -22.35 19.26 -1.07
CA ILE A 142 -22.23 18.01 -0.32
C ILE A 142 -22.63 18.24 1.14
N GLU A 143 -23.58 17.46 1.64
CA GLU A 143 -23.88 17.43 3.06
C GLU A 143 -22.71 16.79 3.82
N SER A 144 -22.08 17.55 4.70
CA SER A 144 -20.86 17.11 5.38
C SER A 144 -20.81 17.58 6.83
N PHE A 145 -20.05 16.85 7.63
CA PHE A 145 -19.73 17.16 9.02
C PHE A 145 -18.25 16.88 9.26
N TYR A 146 -17.57 17.74 10.00
CA TYR A 146 -16.19 17.48 10.40
C TYR A 146 -15.88 18.13 11.76
N LEU A 147 -14.90 17.56 12.46
CA LEU A 147 -14.32 18.18 13.66
C LEU A 147 -12.85 18.51 13.41
N GLY A 148 -12.34 19.51 14.12
CA GLY A 148 -10.98 20.00 13.95
C GLY A 148 -10.79 20.71 12.60
N ASN A 149 -9.69 20.41 11.91
CA ASN A 149 -9.25 21.21 10.75
C ASN A 149 -9.88 20.79 9.40
N GLY A 150 -10.68 19.70 9.38
CA GLY A 150 -11.33 19.17 8.18
C GLY A 150 -10.44 18.27 7.30
N GLN A 151 -9.35 17.71 7.84
CA GLN A 151 -8.49 16.75 7.12
C GLN A 151 -9.24 15.50 6.66
N GLY A 152 -10.07 14.90 7.53
CA GLY A 152 -10.85 13.71 7.19
C GLY A 152 -11.85 13.90 6.05
N LEU A 153 -12.19 15.15 5.67
CA LEU A 153 -13.01 15.37 4.48
C LEU A 153 -12.32 14.85 3.21
N VAL A 154 -10.99 14.87 3.15
CA VAL A 154 -10.24 14.35 1.99
C VAL A 154 -10.56 12.87 1.77
N GLY A 155 -10.41 12.03 2.80
CA GLY A 155 -10.70 10.61 2.66
C GLY A 155 -12.18 10.31 2.59
N ALA A 156 -13.04 11.03 3.31
CA ALA A 156 -14.49 10.82 3.24
C ALA A 156 -15.07 11.07 1.84
N ILE A 157 -14.70 12.19 1.19
CA ILE A 157 -15.08 12.49 -0.21
C ILE A 157 -14.51 11.41 -1.14
N SER A 158 -13.22 11.09 -0.96
CA SER A 158 -12.52 10.13 -1.81
C SER A 158 -13.11 8.72 -1.69
N ALA A 159 -13.56 8.32 -0.50
CA ALA A 159 -14.19 7.03 -0.25
C ALA A 159 -15.52 6.91 -1.01
N VAL A 160 -16.36 7.96 -0.97
CA VAL A 160 -17.59 8.04 -1.78
C VAL A 160 -17.26 7.91 -3.27
N GLY A 161 -16.27 8.67 -3.74
CA GLY A 161 -15.84 8.69 -5.14
C GLY A 161 -15.02 7.49 -5.62
N TYR A 162 -14.64 6.56 -4.74
CA TYR A 162 -13.73 5.47 -5.14
C TYR A 162 -14.46 4.40 -5.96
N LYS A 163 -13.89 4.01 -7.10
CA LYS A 163 -14.41 2.95 -7.97
C LYS A 163 -13.41 1.79 -7.98
N PHE A 164 -13.85 0.63 -7.50
CA PHE A 164 -13.06 -0.61 -7.57
C PHE A 164 -12.92 -1.03 -9.04
N PHE A 165 -11.67 -1.18 -9.49
CA PHE A 165 -11.35 -1.93 -10.71
C PHE A 165 -10.97 -3.37 -10.35
N ASP A 166 -10.21 -3.50 -9.27
CA ASP A 166 -9.81 -4.75 -8.62
C ASP A 166 -10.10 -4.61 -7.12
N HIS A 167 -10.28 -5.73 -6.41
CA HIS A 167 -10.55 -5.72 -4.98
C HIS A 167 -10.18 -7.02 -4.29
N THR A 168 -9.92 -6.91 -3.00
CA THR A 168 -9.83 -8.02 -2.06
C THR A 168 -10.83 -7.81 -0.94
N PHE A 169 -10.86 -8.73 0.01
CA PHE A 169 -11.65 -8.62 1.24
C PHE A 169 -10.73 -8.60 2.46
N GLU A 170 -11.12 -7.83 3.47
CA GLU A 170 -10.50 -7.87 4.79
C GLU A 170 -11.58 -8.09 5.86
N LEU A 171 -11.50 -9.20 6.58
CA LEU A 171 -12.33 -9.45 7.77
C LEU A 171 -11.61 -8.88 8.98
N LEU A 172 -12.23 -7.91 9.63
CA LEU A 172 -11.72 -7.33 10.88
C LEU A 172 -12.55 -7.83 12.06
N CYS A 173 -11.87 -8.44 13.02
CA CYS A 173 -12.43 -8.84 14.31
C CYS A 173 -12.22 -7.73 15.34
N TYR A 174 -13.23 -7.44 16.15
CA TYR A 174 -13.21 -6.35 17.12
C TYR A 174 -13.25 -6.84 18.55
N ARG A 175 -12.51 -6.15 19.41
CA ARG A 175 -12.46 -6.41 20.85
C ARG A 175 -13.66 -5.78 21.55
N LYS A 176 -13.99 -6.32 22.72
CA LYS A 176 -14.87 -5.63 23.68
C LYS A 176 -14.17 -4.40 24.24
N LYS A 177 -14.93 -3.36 24.59
CA LYS A 177 -14.39 -2.10 25.15
C LYS A 177 -13.49 -2.33 26.38
N SER A 178 -13.82 -3.30 27.23
CA SER A 178 -13.04 -3.65 28.43
C SER A 178 -11.65 -4.25 28.13
N GLN A 179 -11.36 -4.56 26.87
CA GLN A 179 -10.08 -5.09 26.40
C GLN A 179 -9.22 -4.07 25.65
N PHE A 180 -9.73 -2.86 25.36
CA PHE A 180 -8.95 -1.85 24.64
C PHE A 180 -7.68 -1.47 25.41
N GLY A 181 -6.58 -1.23 24.68
CA GLY A 181 -5.27 -0.94 25.29
C GLY A 181 -4.52 -2.15 25.85
N LYS A 182 -5.19 -3.28 26.14
CA LYS A 182 -4.53 -4.48 26.68
C LYS A 182 -3.76 -5.22 25.59
N LYS A 183 -2.76 -6.04 25.97
CA LYS A 183 -2.01 -6.91 25.05
C LYS A 183 -2.98 -7.87 24.35
N ARG A 184 -2.75 -8.14 23.06
CA ARG A 184 -3.47 -9.18 22.30
C ARG A 184 -2.73 -10.51 22.43
N SER A 185 -3.48 -11.60 22.52
CA SER A 185 -2.96 -12.96 22.47
C SER A 185 -3.58 -13.70 21.29
N VAL A 186 -2.77 -14.08 20.31
CA VAL A 186 -3.18 -14.94 19.19
C VAL A 186 -2.10 -16.01 19.03
N SER A 187 -2.53 -17.28 19.00
CA SER A 187 -1.61 -18.41 18.83
C SER A 187 -0.94 -18.37 17.46
N SER A 188 0.40 -18.31 17.44
CA SER A 188 1.19 -18.35 16.20
C SER A 188 0.91 -19.63 15.39
N ASP A 189 0.82 -20.78 16.07
CA ASP A 189 0.53 -22.06 15.41
C ASP A 189 -0.86 -22.09 14.78
N SER A 190 -1.85 -21.46 15.42
CA SER A 190 -3.18 -21.32 14.84
C SER A 190 -3.16 -20.46 13.58
N VAL A 191 -2.39 -19.36 13.55
CA VAL A 191 -2.23 -18.53 12.36
C VAL A 191 -1.47 -19.26 11.25
N LYS A 192 -0.43 -20.05 11.58
CA LYS A 192 0.27 -20.91 10.62
C LYS A 192 -0.68 -21.94 10.00
N LYS A 193 -1.46 -22.65 10.82
CA LYS A 193 -2.47 -23.62 10.36
C LYS A 193 -3.51 -22.96 9.46
N MET A 194 -4.01 -21.78 9.85
CA MET A 194 -4.92 -20.99 9.04
C MET A 194 -4.30 -20.67 7.68
N GLN A 195 -3.11 -20.07 7.65
CA GLN A 195 -2.45 -19.70 6.39
C GLN A 195 -2.23 -20.92 5.49
N SER A 196 -1.75 -22.05 6.01
CA SER A 196 -1.56 -23.27 5.22
C SER A 196 -2.88 -23.83 4.66
N ALA A 197 -3.99 -23.70 5.38
CA ALA A 197 -5.29 -24.25 4.98
C ALA A 197 -6.08 -23.37 3.98
N THR A 198 -5.75 -22.08 3.90
CA THR A 198 -6.50 -21.09 3.09
C THR A 198 -5.64 -20.37 2.06
N PHE A 199 -4.32 -20.57 2.03
CA PHE A 199 -3.47 -20.07 0.94
C PHE A 199 -3.81 -20.79 -0.39
N PRO A 200 -3.83 -20.09 -1.55
CA PRO A 200 -3.53 -18.67 -1.76
C PRO A 200 -4.74 -17.72 -1.59
N GLU A 201 -5.93 -18.23 -1.27
CA GLU A 201 -7.14 -17.40 -1.15
C GLU A 201 -7.12 -16.42 0.03
N THR A 202 -6.19 -16.60 0.98
CA THR A 202 -5.82 -15.62 1.99
C THR A 202 -4.33 -15.35 1.94
N PHE A 203 -3.94 -14.11 2.23
CA PHE A 203 -2.56 -13.67 2.09
C PHE A 203 -2.14 -12.74 3.25
N SER A 204 -0.84 -12.46 3.32
CA SER A 204 -0.23 -11.55 4.29
C SER A 204 -0.61 -11.81 5.76
N SER A 205 -0.80 -13.08 6.14
CA SER A 205 -1.23 -13.43 7.49
C SER A 205 -0.07 -13.80 8.42
N TYR A 206 0.96 -14.44 7.87
CA TYR A 206 2.14 -14.90 8.60
C TYR A 206 3.43 -14.66 7.78
N ASP A 207 4.47 -14.18 8.45
CA ASP A 207 5.82 -14.10 7.91
C ASP A 207 6.66 -15.27 8.42
N SER A 208 6.85 -16.28 7.57
CA SER A 208 7.63 -17.47 7.89
C SER A 208 9.12 -17.20 8.05
N GLU A 209 9.67 -16.18 7.38
CA GLU A 209 11.11 -15.88 7.45
C GLU A 209 11.50 -15.27 8.80
N ASN A 210 10.59 -14.48 9.38
CA ASN A 210 10.83 -13.77 10.65
C ASN A 210 9.98 -14.33 11.81
N ASP A 211 9.35 -15.50 11.61
CA ASP A 211 8.43 -16.17 12.54
C ASP A 211 7.44 -15.20 13.22
N ARG A 212 6.71 -14.44 12.40
CA ARG A 212 5.89 -13.32 12.88
C ARG A 212 4.45 -13.35 12.37
N VAL A 213 3.51 -13.22 13.30
CA VAL A 213 2.09 -12.97 13.02
C VAL A 213 1.90 -11.55 12.46
N LEU A 214 1.22 -11.43 11.32
CA LEU A 214 0.98 -10.16 10.62
C LEU A 214 -0.46 -9.64 10.75
N ILE A 215 -1.41 -10.51 11.09
CA ILE A 215 -2.84 -10.14 11.18
C ILE A 215 -3.18 -9.30 12.42
N THR A 216 -2.30 -9.19 13.40
CA THR A 216 -2.55 -8.49 14.68
C THR A 216 -1.90 -7.11 14.73
N PRO A 217 -2.65 -6.03 15.01
CA PRO A 217 -2.07 -4.70 15.20
C PRO A 217 -1.39 -4.55 16.57
N HIS A 218 -0.39 -3.66 16.65
CA HIS A 218 0.47 -3.46 17.83
C HIS A 218 0.02 -2.30 18.74
N GLY A 219 -1.28 -1.98 18.84
CA GLY A 219 -1.73 -0.71 19.46
C GLY A 219 -2.96 -0.77 20.33
N PRO A 220 -3.36 0.35 20.92
CA PRO A 220 -4.53 0.43 21.78
C PRO A 220 -5.85 0.32 21.01
N ASP A 221 -5.79 0.21 19.68
CA ASP A 221 -6.95 0.21 18.80
C ASP A 221 -7.93 -0.95 19.10
N PRO A 222 -9.22 -0.81 18.70
CA PRO A 222 -10.24 -1.83 18.92
C PRO A 222 -10.10 -3.13 18.11
N VAL A 223 -9.24 -3.17 17.08
CA VAL A 223 -9.14 -4.32 16.18
C VAL A 223 -8.35 -5.43 16.86
N PHE A 224 -8.91 -6.63 16.94
CA PHE A 224 -8.22 -7.79 17.47
C PHE A 224 -7.26 -8.40 16.44
N TYR A 225 -7.78 -8.76 15.27
CA TYR A 225 -6.99 -9.13 14.09
C TYR A 225 -7.71 -8.74 12.80
N GLY A 226 -6.98 -8.73 11.69
CA GLY A 226 -7.50 -8.58 10.33
C GLY A 226 -6.98 -9.65 9.37
N ILE A 227 -7.88 -10.37 8.70
CA ILE A 227 -7.53 -11.41 7.71
C ILE A 227 -7.87 -10.91 6.32
N ARG A 228 -6.90 -10.97 5.40
CA ARG A 228 -7.05 -10.55 4.00
C ARG A 228 -7.18 -11.75 3.08
N GLY A 229 -8.02 -11.62 2.05
CA GLY A 229 -8.20 -12.68 1.07
C GLY A 229 -8.99 -12.26 -0.17
N GLU A 230 -9.05 -13.18 -1.12
CA GLU A 230 -9.66 -12.98 -2.44
C GLU A 230 -11.19 -13.05 -2.39
N THR A 231 -11.78 -13.77 -1.42
CA THR A 231 -13.22 -13.98 -1.34
C THR A 231 -13.76 -13.81 0.07
N ILE A 232 -15.06 -13.51 0.19
CA ILE A 232 -15.76 -13.48 1.47
C ILE A 232 -15.69 -14.85 2.17
N LYS A 233 -15.84 -15.93 1.40
CA LYS A 233 -15.80 -17.30 1.91
C LYS A 233 -14.43 -17.61 2.50
N SER A 234 -13.34 -17.20 1.84
CA SER A 234 -11.98 -17.48 2.33
C SER A 234 -11.68 -16.74 3.63
N VAL A 235 -12.01 -15.44 3.73
CA VAL A 235 -11.75 -14.67 4.96
C VAL A 235 -12.62 -15.13 6.13
N VAL A 236 -13.87 -15.52 5.88
CA VAL A 236 -14.76 -16.07 6.92
C VAL A 236 -14.25 -17.44 7.38
N ARG A 237 -13.94 -18.36 6.46
CA ARG A 237 -13.36 -19.68 6.78
C ARG A 237 -12.04 -19.53 7.56
N ALA A 238 -11.17 -18.62 7.15
CA ALA A 238 -9.93 -18.36 7.87
C ALA A 238 -10.18 -17.88 9.30
N SER A 239 -11.17 -17.00 9.50
CA SER A 239 -11.50 -16.50 10.85
C SER A 239 -11.97 -17.59 11.82
N THR A 240 -12.56 -18.69 11.33
CA THR A 240 -12.98 -19.81 12.19
C THR A 240 -11.83 -20.74 12.58
N ILE A 241 -10.68 -20.65 11.91
CA ILE A 241 -9.49 -21.45 12.22
C ILE A 241 -8.61 -20.75 13.26
N VAL A 242 -8.65 -19.40 13.30
CA VAL A 242 -7.85 -18.60 14.25
C VAL A 242 -8.43 -18.76 15.67
N SER A 243 -7.62 -19.30 16.56
CA SER A 243 -7.93 -19.49 17.98
C SER A 243 -7.62 -18.23 18.78
N THR A 244 -8.54 -17.84 19.66
CA THR A 244 -8.45 -16.61 20.44
C THR A 244 -8.90 -16.84 21.88
N ASP A 245 -8.14 -16.34 22.85
CA ASP A 245 -8.49 -16.43 24.27
C ASP A 245 -9.55 -15.38 24.67
N GLU A 246 -9.65 -14.29 23.90
CA GLU A 246 -10.58 -13.20 24.16
C GLU A 246 -11.96 -13.45 23.55
N LYS A 247 -13.02 -13.24 24.34
CA LYS A 247 -14.39 -13.15 23.79
C LYS A 247 -14.55 -11.84 23.00
N LEU A 248 -14.49 -11.95 21.67
CA LEU A 248 -14.61 -10.84 20.73
C LEU A 248 -16.02 -10.20 20.75
N ASP A 249 -16.11 -8.94 20.36
CA ASP A 249 -17.38 -8.21 20.24
C ASP A 249 -18.15 -8.57 18.97
N GLY A 250 -17.43 -8.98 17.93
CA GLY A 250 -17.94 -9.38 16.63
C GLY A 250 -16.91 -9.09 15.54
N TYR A 251 -17.32 -9.27 14.28
CA TYR A 251 -16.48 -9.02 13.12
C TYR A 251 -17.25 -8.29 12.03
N MET A 252 -16.52 -7.71 11.08
CA MET A 252 -17.10 -7.15 9.86
C MET A 252 -16.18 -7.41 8.67
N VAL A 253 -16.76 -7.81 7.55
CA VAL A 253 -16.04 -7.98 6.28
C VAL A 253 -16.10 -6.69 5.49
N PHE A 254 -14.93 -6.21 5.07
CA PHE A 254 -14.80 -5.06 4.19
C PHE A 254 -14.37 -5.50 2.80
N LYS A 255 -14.96 -4.87 1.78
CA LYS A 255 -14.40 -4.85 0.43
C LYS A 255 -13.27 -3.82 0.37
N SER A 256 -12.09 -4.18 -0.11
CA SER A 256 -10.89 -3.35 0.02
C SER A 256 -10.05 -3.33 -1.24
N ASN A 257 -9.28 -2.25 -1.43
CA ASN A 257 -8.28 -2.14 -2.50
C ASN A 257 -6.88 -2.56 -2.04
N GLN A 258 -6.76 -3.13 -0.85
CA GLN A 258 -5.50 -3.72 -0.37
C GLN A 258 -5.07 -4.87 -1.29
N GLY A 259 -3.76 -5.04 -1.49
CA GLY A 259 -3.22 -6.06 -2.40
C GLY A 259 -3.29 -5.73 -3.90
N THR A 260 -3.95 -4.64 -4.32
CA THR A 260 -4.18 -4.31 -5.75
C THR A 260 -3.10 -3.42 -6.39
N GLY A 261 -2.21 -2.83 -5.58
CA GLY A 261 -1.17 -1.88 -6.03
C GLY A 261 -1.70 -0.57 -6.61
N ASP A 262 -2.95 -0.18 -6.31
CA ASP A 262 -3.64 0.96 -6.91
C ASP A 262 -2.87 2.29 -6.90
N HIS A 263 -2.17 2.62 -5.81
CA HIS A 263 -1.40 3.86 -5.70
C HIS A 263 -0.16 3.89 -6.61
N LEU A 264 0.24 2.73 -7.14
CA LEU A 264 1.42 2.57 -7.98
C LEU A 264 1.10 2.50 -9.48
N LYS A 265 -0.18 2.54 -9.88
CA LYS A 265 -0.62 2.43 -11.29
C LYS A 265 -0.44 3.71 -12.12
N ASN A 266 0.04 4.79 -11.52
CA ASN A 266 0.16 6.10 -12.19
C ASN A 266 1.61 6.33 -12.64
N GLU A 267 1.83 6.60 -13.93
CA GLU A 267 3.15 6.99 -14.42
C GLU A 267 3.51 8.38 -13.89
N LEU A 268 4.67 8.51 -13.26
CA LEU A 268 5.10 9.79 -12.70
C LEU A 268 5.72 10.68 -13.77
N GLN A 269 5.23 11.91 -13.82
CA GLN A 269 5.85 12.95 -14.63
C GLN A 269 7.13 13.42 -13.96
N VAL A 270 8.27 13.24 -14.65
CA VAL A 270 9.61 13.57 -14.16
C VAL A 270 9.79 15.05 -13.80
N ASN A 271 8.93 15.90 -14.35
CA ASN A 271 8.87 17.35 -14.09
C ASN A 271 8.02 17.71 -12.84
N ASP A 272 7.20 16.79 -12.32
CA ASP A 272 6.27 17.01 -11.19
C ASP A 272 6.46 15.95 -10.08
N LEU A 273 7.71 15.71 -9.68
CA LEU A 273 8.04 14.81 -8.56
C LEU A 273 7.90 15.51 -7.21
N LYS A 274 6.70 16.01 -6.92
CA LYS A 274 6.39 16.64 -5.62
C LYS A 274 6.41 15.61 -4.49
N PRO A 275 6.78 16.00 -3.26
CA PRO A 275 6.71 15.11 -2.10
C PRO A 275 5.33 14.46 -1.96
N PHE A 276 5.33 13.22 -1.48
CA PHE A 276 4.14 12.41 -1.25
C PHE A 276 3.40 12.02 -2.53
N THR A 277 4.06 12.09 -3.70
CA THR A 277 3.51 11.54 -4.94
C THR A 277 3.86 10.06 -5.03
N SER A 278 2.91 9.20 -5.39
CA SER A 278 3.11 7.75 -5.57
C SER A 278 2.85 7.34 -7.02
N GLY A 279 3.53 6.31 -7.49
CA GLY A 279 3.38 5.85 -8.86
C GLY A 279 4.56 5.02 -9.31
N PHE A 280 4.78 4.97 -10.62
CA PHE A 280 5.88 4.25 -11.21
C PHE A 280 6.73 5.11 -12.16
N LEU A 281 7.95 4.66 -12.38
CA LEU A 281 8.91 5.19 -13.34
C LEU A 281 9.55 4.02 -14.11
N VAL A 282 9.84 4.25 -15.39
CA VAL A 282 10.64 3.35 -16.22
C VAL A 282 11.89 4.10 -16.65
N GLY A 283 13.07 3.53 -16.39
CA GLY A 283 14.33 4.18 -16.70
C GLY A 283 15.52 3.24 -16.65
N GLU A 284 16.70 3.78 -16.93
CA GLU A 284 17.95 3.03 -16.96
C GLU A 284 18.83 3.37 -15.77
N VAL A 285 19.40 2.36 -15.10
CA VAL A 285 20.32 2.59 -13.98
C VAL A 285 21.55 3.36 -14.48
N CYS A 286 21.82 4.52 -13.89
CA CYS A 286 22.88 5.43 -14.35
C CYS A 286 24.02 5.61 -13.33
N ASN A 287 23.96 4.93 -12.18
CA ASN A 287 25.11 4.77 -11.30
C ASN A 287 25.08 3.42 -10.59
N LYS A 288 26.26 2.96 -10.18
CA LYS A 288 26.39 1.75 -9.38
C LYS A 288 25.62 1.90 -8.06
N PRO A 289 24.81 0.90 -7.66
CA PRO A 289 24.15 0.90 -6.37
C PRO A 289 25.15 0.95 -5.21
N VAL A 290 24.83 1.72 -4.18
CA VAL A 290 25.63 1.90 -2.96
C VAL A 290 24.80 1.47 -1.77
N THR A 291 25.37 0.63 -0.91
CA THR A 291 24.75 0.26 0.36
C THR A 291 25.22 1.22 1.44
N GLU A 292 24.29 1.95 2.06
CA GLU A 292 24.57 2.88 3.16
C GLU A 292 24.33 2.20 4.52
N GLN A 293 24.72 2.89 5.60
CA GLN A 293 24.53 2.43 6.98
C GLN A 293 23.06 2.04 7.23
N GLY A 294 22.86 0.92 7.93
CA GLY A 294 21.52 0.35 8.12
C GLY A 294 21.05 -0.57 6.99
N GLY A 295 21.88 -0.81 5.96
CA GLY A 295 21.63 -1.80 4.91
C GLY A 295 20.65 -1.33 3.83
N HIS A 296 20.51 -0.02 3.66
CA HIS A 296 19.69 0.60 2.61
C HIS A 296 20.50 0.70 1.33
N VAL A 297 19.85 0.52 0.17
CA VAL A 297 20.53 0.57 -1.13
C VAL A 297 20.05 1.78 -1.90
N PHE A 298 20.98 2.63 -2.29
CA PHE A 298 20.74 3.82 -3.08
C PHE A 298 21.34 3.67 -4.46
N PHE A 299 20.59 4.10 -5.47
CA PHE A 299 21.04 4.19 -6.85
C PHE A 299 20.26 5.31 -7.54
N SER A 300 20.53 5.57 -8.81
CA SER A 300 19.74 6.50 -9.62
C SER A 300 19.41 5.86 -10.94
N ILE A 301 18.26 6.27 -11.47
CA ILE A 301 17.85 5.97 -12.84
C ILE A 301 17.82 7.24 -13.67
N GLN A 302 18.12 7.09 -14.94
CA GLN A 302 17.88 8.07 -15.97
C GLN A 302 16.47 7.83 -16.52
N VAL A 303 15.61 8.84 -16.43
CA VAL A 303 14.26 8.86 -17.03
C VAL A 303 14.18 10.08 -17.92
N LYS A 304 14.14 9.88 -19.24
CA LYS A 304 14.32 10.95 -20.23
C LYS A 304 15.64 11.69 -19.91
N ASP A 305 15.60 13.02 -19.79
CA ASP A 305 16.79 13.85 -19.53
C ASP A 305 17.05 14.08 -18.03
N ARG A 306 16.37 13.37 -17.13
CA ARG A 306 16.49 13.58 -15.69
C ARG A 306 17.02 12.36 -14.95
N LYS A 307 17.96 12.63 -14.04
CA LYS A 307 18.47 11.67 -13.06
C LYS A 307 17.61 11.67 -11.80
N ILE A 308 17.03 10.52 -11.46
CA ILE A 308 16.17 10.33 -10.29
C ILE A 308 16.88 9.43 -9.28
N ARG A 309 17.09 9.94 -8.06
CA ARG A 309 17.67 9.16 -6.95
C ARG A 309 16.60 8.25 -6.34
N CYS A 310 16.93 6.97 -6.22
CA CYS A 310 16.08 5.91 -5.70
C CYS A 310 16.66 5.31 -4.42
N ALA A 311 15.80 4.83 -3.54
CA ALA A 311 16.18 4.10 -2.34
C ALA A 311 15.34 2.83 -2.16
N VAL A 312 16.02 1.73 -1.86
CA VAL A 312 15.43 0.47 -1.46
C VAL A 312 15.81 0.23 0.00
N TYR A 313 14.83 0.21 0.89
CA TYR A 313 15.09 0.11 2.33
C TYR A 313 15.27 -1.33 2.78
N LYS A 314 16.12 -1.54 3.80
CA LYS A 314 16.44 -2.86 4.37
C LYS A 314 15.22 -3.73 4.69
N PRO A 315 14.13 -3.21 5.28
CA PRO A 315 12.96 -4.02 5.60
C PRO A 315 12.33 -4.70 4.37
N THR A 316 12.51 -4.14 3.17
CA THR A 316 11.91 -4.68 1.94
C THR A 316 12.53 -6.00 1.49
N LYS A 317 13.74 -6.34 1.94
CA LYS A 317 14.53 -7.53 1.53
C LYS A 317 14.90 -7.61 0.04
N ILE A 318 14.34 -6.77 -0.83
CA ILE A 318 14.77 -6.62 -2.23
C ILE A 318 16.07 -5.81 -2.39
N THR A 319 16.70 -5.40 -1.28
CA THR A 319 18.03 -4.76 -1.27
C THR A 319 19.10 -5.63 -1.92
N LYS A 320 19.06 -6.95 -1.72
CA LYS A 320 19.97 -7.89 -2.37
C LYS A 320 19.86 -7.82 -3.90
N ILE A 321 18.66 -7.64 -4.42
CA ILE A 321 18.42 -7.48 -5.86
C ILE A 321 18.96 -6.13 -6.33
N ALA A 322 18.61 -5.06 -5.61
CA ALA A 322 19.07 -3.71 -5.93
C ALA A 322 20.61 -3.58 -5.95
N GLN A 323 21.33 -4.29 -5.06
CA GLN A 323 22.80 -4.33 -5.04
C GLN A 323 23.43 -4.94 -6.30
N ASN A 324 22.69 -5.79 -7.02
CA ASN A 324 23.17 -6.50 -8.21
C ASN A 324 22.82 -5.78 -9.53
N LEU A 325 22.17 -4.62 -9.45
CA LEU A 325 21.98 -3.74 -10.61
C LEU A 325 23.33 -3.16 -11.05
N ILE A 326 23.46 -2.95 -12.36
CA ILE A 326 24.62 -2.28 -12.97
C ILE A 326 24.14 -1.16 -13.90
N LEU A 327 25.08 -0.34 -14.37
CA LEU A 327 24.79 0.72 -15.32
C LEU A 327 24.19 0.14 -16.62
N GLY A 328 23.13 0.77 -17.12
CA GLY A 328 22.41 0.38 -18.34
C GLY A 328 21.29 -0.66 -18.12
N ASP A 329 21.09 -1.16 -16.90
CA ASP A 329 19.91 -1.99 -16.61
C ASP A 329 18.63 -1.15 -16.77
N LYS A 330 17.71 -1.60 -17.63
CA LYS A 330 16.39 -0.97 -17.80
C LYS A 330 15.42 -1.57 -16.79
N ILE A 331 14.85 -0.72 -15.95
CA ILE A 331 13.98 -1.15 -14.85
C ILE A 331 12.67 -0.37 -14.83
N HIS A 332 11.62 -1.03 -14.34
CA HIS A 332 10.34 -0.45 -13.98
C HIS A 332 10.20 -0.52 -12.46
N ILE A 333 10.18 0.65 -11.81
CA ILE A 333 10.09 0.76 -10.36
C ILE A 333 8.82 1.47 -9.94
N GLY A 334 8.17 0.97 -8.89
CA GLY A 334 7.02 1.62 -8.25
C GLY A 334 7.37 2.06 -6.84
N GLY A 335 6.79 3.16 -6.37
CA GLY A 335 7.12 3.72 -5.07
C GLY A 335 6.54 5.11 -4.82
N GLY A 336 7.10 5.78 -3.82
CA GLY A 336 6.67 7.10 -3.38
C GLY A 336 7.80 8.12 -3.28
N ILE A 337 7.52 9.38 -3.63
CA ILE A 337 8.47 10.48 -3.47
C ILE A 337 8.50 10.95 -2.02
N ARG A 338 9.63 10.75 -1.36
CA ARG A 338 9.89 11.30 -0.03
C ARG A 338 10.25 12.78 -0.12
N ARG A 339 9.79 13.57 0.87
CA ARG A 339 10.26 14.94 1.08
C ARG A 339 11.79 14.95 1.28
N ALA A 340 12.46 15.97 0.76
CA ALA A 340 13.87 16.19 1.05
C ALA A 340 14.11 16.32 2.56
N SER A 341 15.25 15.81 3.02
CA SER A 341 15.77 15.98 4.38
C SER A 341 17.02 16.85 4.37
N LYS A 342 17.60 17.13 5.54
CA LYS A 342 18.87 17.86 5.64
C LYS A 342 20.01 17.21 4.84
N ASN A 343 20.03 15.87 4.81
CA ASN A 343 21.14 15.10 4.25
C ASN A 343 20.85 14.57 2.83
N HIS A 344 19.59 14.61 2.38
CA HIS A 344 19.21 14.07 1.09
C HIS A 344 18.15 14.93 0.41
N GLY A 345 18.31 15.13 -0.90
CA GLY A 345 17.25 15.67 -1.76
C GLY A 345 16.01 14.76 -1.80
N ARG A 346 15.09 15.05 -2.73
CA ARG A 346 13.94 14.16 -2.95
C ARG A 346 14.43 12.79 -3.40
N ILE A 347 13.86 11.75 -2.81
CA ILE A 347 14.20 10.35 -3.08
C ILE A 347 12.92 9.61 -3.47
N PHE A 348 13.03 8.77 -4.49
CA PHE A 348 12.01 7.79 -4.83
C PHE A 348 12.19 6.53 -3.97
N ASN A 349 11.29 6.31 -3.02
CA ASN A 349 11.28 5.15 -2.14
C ASN A 349 10.64 3.98 -2.88
N VAL A 350 11.45 3.01 -3.29
CA VAL A 350 11.03 1.86 -4.10
C VAL A 350 10.25 0.87 -3.26
N GLU A 351 9.04 0.53 -3.73
CA GLU A 351 8.14 -0.49 -3.18
C GLU A 351 8.17 -1.77 -4.02
N PHE A 352 8.30 -1.69 -5.34
CA PHE A 352 8.60 -2.85 -6.19
C PHE A 352 9.68 -2.51 -7.22
N LEU A 353 10.38 -3.53 -7.69
CA LEU A 353 11.39 -3.43 -8.72
C LEU A 353 11.17 -4.51 -9.76
N CYS A 354 10.92 -4.13 -11.01
CA CYS A 354 10.85 -5.03 -12.14
C CYS A 354 12.03 -4.77 -13.07
N VAL A 355 12.85 -5.79 -13.32
CA VAL A 355 13.94 -5.69 -14.29
C VAL A 355 13.38 -6.02 -15.67
N LEU A 356 13.42 -5.04 -16.58
CA LEU A 356 12.94 -5.21 -17.96
C LEU A 356 14.05 -5.74 -18.87
N GLN A 357 15.25 -5.21 -18.71
CA GLN A 357 16.41 -5.57 -19.52
C GLN A 357 17.69 -5.48 -18.69
N LEU A 358 18.54 -6.50 -18.81
CA LEU A 358 19.86 -6.55 -18.17
C LEU A 358 20.94 -6.06 -19.14
N ALA A 359 21.77 -5.14 -18.68
CA ALA A 359 23.01 -4.80 -19.36
C ALA A 359 24.02 -5.96 -19.29
N LYS A 360 24.87 -6.08 -20.31
CA LYS A 360 25.96 -7.08 -20.33
C LYS A 360 27.03 -6.70 -19.31
N ASN A 361 27.36 -7.60 -18.41
CA ASN A 361 28.40 -7.38 -17.41
C ASN A 361 29.75 -7.87 -17.94
N ASN A 362 30.42 -6.99 -18.68
CA ASN A 362 31.68 -7.31 -19.35
C ASN A 362 32.88 -6.95 -18.47
N LEU A 363 33.76 -7.93 -18.20
CA LEU A 363 35.03 -7.73 -17.54
C LEU A 363 36.17 -7.78 -18.57
N SER A 364 36.99 -6.73 -18.58
CA SER A 364 38.20 -6.70 -19.38
C SER A 364 39.31 -7.48 -18.67
N ALA A 365 39.64 -8.67 -19.19
CA ALA A 365 40.63 -9.56 -18.62
C ALA A 365 41.80 -9.79 -19.59
N ASN A 366 42.94 -10.21 -19.05
CA ASN A 366 44.05 -10.62 -19.89
C ASN A 366 43.61 -11.81 -20.79
N PRO A 367 44.04 -11.80 -22.06
CA PRO A 367 43.68 -12.84 -23.01
C PRO A 367 44.21 -14.20 -22.56
N THR A 368 43.52 -15.26 -22.97
CA THR A 368 43.94 -16.64 -22.75
C THR A 368 44.72 -17.11 -23.97
N CYS A 369 45.90 -17.69 -23.78
CA CYS A 369 46.71 -18.20 -24.89
C CYS A 369 45.99 -19.37 -25.57
N LYS A 370 45.67 -19.23 -26.86
CA LYS A 370 44.98 -20.28 -27.64
C LYS A 370 45.75 -21.62 -27.73
N LYS A 371 47.09 -21.60 -27.55
CA LYS A 371 47.95 -22.79 -27.66
C LYS A 371 48.02 -23.62 -26.38
N CYS A 372 48.11 -22.99 -25.21
CA CYS A 372 48.29 -23.70 -23.93
C CYS A 372 47.22 -23.38 -22.87
N ASN A 373 46.20 -22.62 -23.24
CA ASN A 373 45.08 -22.19 -22.40
C ASN A 373 45.47 -21.44 -21.10
N LYS A 374 46.72 -20.98 -20.96
CA LYS A 374 47.18 -20.14 -19.84
C LYS A 374 46.86 -18.67 -20.06
N LYS A 375 46.56 -17.94 -18.98
CA LYS A 375 46.40 -16.47 -19.02
C LYS A 375 47.72 -15.79 -19.40
N MET A 376 47.64 -14.86 -20.35
CA MET A 376 48.78 -14.07 -20.80
C MET A 376 49.10 -12.95 -19.79
N LYS A 377 50.38 -12.56 -19.68
CA LYS A 377 50.82 -11.45 -18.82
C LYS A 377 50.96 -10.17 -19.64
N SER A 378 50.74 -9.02 -19.01
CA SER A 378 50.99 -7.72 -19.63
C SER A 378 52.48 -7.51 -19.83
N LYS A 379 52.90 -6.98 -20.98
CA LYS A 379 54.30 -6.62 -21.26
C LYS A 379 54.67 -5.19 -20.89
N GLY A 380 53.68 -4.36 -20.56
CA GLY A 380 53.89 -2.95 -20.25
C GLY A 380 52.78 -2.07 -20.82
N ASN A 381 52.80 -0.78 -20.52
CA ASN A 381 51.81 0.15 -21.04
C ASN A 381 51.84 0.16 -22.57
N LYS A 382 50.70 -0.11 -23.22
CA LYS A 382 50.55 -0.22 -24.69
C LYS A 382 51.42 -1.29 -25.40
N GLN A 383 52.07 -2.20 -24.68
CA GLN A 383 52.93 -3.25 -25.26
C GLN A 383 52.22 -4.60 -25.46
N GLY A 384 50.91 -4.69 -25.17
CA GLY A 384 50.12 -5.91 -25.33
C GLY A 384 50.40 -6.98 -24.27
N PHE A 385 50.07 -8.22 -24.60
CA PHE A 385 50.12 -9.38 -23.71
C PHE A 385 50.92 -10.52 -24.32
N GLU A 386 51.65 -11.27 -23.50
CA GLU A 386 52.46 -12.41 -23.93
C GLU A 386 52.22 -13.64 -23.05
N CYS A 387 52.20 -14.81 -23.67
CA CYS A 387 52.13 -16.08 -22.95
C CYS A 387 53.52 -16.50 -22.46
N VAL A 388 53.70 -16.57 -21.15
CA VAL A 388 54.98 -17.00 -20.52
C VAL A 388 55.42 -18.41 -20.96
N LYS A 389 54.48 -19.31 -21.29
CA LYS A 389 54.79 -20.68 -21.70
C LYS A 389 55.06 -20.83 -23.20
N CYS A 390 54.41 -20.03 -24.05
CA CYS A 390 54.39 -20.26 -25.49
C CYS A 390 54.93 -19.10 -26.34
N GLY A 391 55.24 -17.94 -25.75
CA GLY A 391 55.70 -16.74 -26.47
C GLY A 391 54.63 -16.06 -27.33
N ASN A 392 53.46 -16.69 -27.57
CA ASN A 392 52.35 -16.08 -28.32
C ASN A 392 51.99 -14.71 -27.73
N ARG A 393 51.63 -13.76 -28.61
CA ARG A 393 51.27 -12.39 -28.24
C ARG A 393 49.81 -12.09 -28.56
N SER A 394 49.23 -11.13 -27.84
CA SER A 394 47.91 -10.56 -28.10
C SER A 394 47.95 -9.06 -27.89
N VAL A 395 47.29 -8.31 -28.77
CA VAL A 395 47.34 -6.84 -28.75
C VAL A 395 46.33 -6.27 -27.74
N SER A 396 45.18 -6.92 -27.59
CA SER A 396 44.08 -6.44 -26.75
C SER A 396 43.72 -7.41 -25.63
N LYS A 397 43.03 -6.87 -24.62
CA LYS A 397 42.37 -7.65 -23.57
C LYS A 397 41.20 -8.44 -24.17
N SER A 398 40.92 -9.60 -23.60
CA SER A 398 39.69 -10.35 -23.90
C SER A 398 38.53 -9.80 -23.07
N THR A 399 37.37 -9.65 -23.69
CA THR A 399 36.13 -9.36 -22.98
C THR A 399 35.54 -10.67 -22.48
N LEU A 400 35.35 -10.78 -21.16
CA LEU A 400 34.65 -11.90 -20.53
C LEU A 400 33.29 -11.41 -20.04
N GLU A 401 32.22 -12.01 -20.53
CA GLU A 401 30.87 -11.74 -20.02
C GLU A 401 30.66 -12.51 -18.71
N ILE A 402 30.39 -11.78 -17.62
CA ILE A 402 30.10 -12.35 -16.31
C ILE A 402 28.58 -12.57 -16.21
N PRO A 403 28.13 -13.79 -15.86
CA PRO A 403 26.71 -14.07 -15.64
C PRO A 403 26.10 -13.13 -14.58
N ARG A 404 24.91 -12.60 -14.87
CA ARG A 404 24.18 -11.74 -13.92
C ARG A 404 23.58 -12.57 -12.78
N LYS A 405 23.59 -12.02 -11.56
CA LYS A 405 23.00 -12.64 -10.36
C LYS A 405 21.49 -12.37 -10.20
N ILE A 406 20.90 -11.67 -11.16
CA ILE A 406 19.49 -11.26 -11.18
C ILE A 406 18.89 -11.60 -12.55
N GLN A 407 17.56 -11.65 -12.63
CA GLN A 407 16.79 -12.04 -13.81
C GLN A 407 15.81 -10.92 -14.18
N CYS A 408 15.36 -10.89 -15.43
CA CYS A 408 14.28 -10.01 -15.87
C CYS A 408 12.94 -10.50 -15.30
N LYS A 409 12.57 -9.99 -14.11
CA LYS A 409 11.30 -10.31 -13.45
C LYS A 409 10.90 -9.22 -12.44
N LEU A 410 9.67 -9.34 -11.93
CA LEU A 410 9.19 -8.56 -10.81
C LEU A 410 9.76 -9.07 -9.48
N TYR A 411 10.29 -8.15 -8.69
CA TYR A 411 10.73 -8.36 -7.32
C TYR A 411 9.87 -7.49 -6.40
N ILE A 412 9.16 -8.16 -5.49
CA ILE A 412 8.33 -7.53 -4.48
C ILE A 412 8.95 -7.71 -3.09
N PRO A 413 8.61 -6.85 -2.11
CA PRO A 413 9.15 -6.96 -0.77
C PRO A 413 8.74 -8.25 -0.07
N SER A 414 9.44 -8.58 1.02
CA SER A 414 8.95 -9.60 1.97
C SER A 414 7.57 -9.22 2.50
N VAL A 415 6.77 -10.22 2.86
CA VAL A 415 5.37 -10.05 3.26
C VAL A 415 5.20 -9.08 4.43
N SER A 416 6.13 -9.07 5.39
CA SER A 416 6.15 -8.14 6.52
C SER A 416 6.42 -6.68 6.15
N ALA A 417 6.89 -6.41 4.94
CA ALA A 417 7.16 -5.07 4.42
C ALA A 417 6.15 -4.62 3.35
N HIS A 418 5.13 -5.42 3.06
CA HIS A 418 4.02 -5.00 2.20
C HIS A 418 3.30 -3.80 2.82
N ARG A 419 2.96 -2.82 1.97
CA ARG A 419 2.35 -1.55 2.39
C ARG A 419 0.87 -1.50 2.06
#